data_AF-A0A8T1DZM4-F1
#
_entry.id   AF-A0A8T1DZM4-F1
#
_cell.length_a   1.000
_cell.length_b   1.000
_cell.length_c   1.000
_cell.angle_alpha   90.00
_cell.angle_beta   90.00
_cell.angle_gamma   90.00
#
_symmetry.space_group_name_H-M   'P 1'
#
loop_
_entity.id
_entity.type
_entity.pdbx_description
1 polymer ?
#
loop_
_entity_poly.entity_id
_entity_poly.type
_entity_poly.pdbx_seq_one_letter_code
_entity_poly.pdbx_strand_id
1 'polypeptide(L)'
;MKGRFIVNPFQELNLTVADRTSLVDLANQCISSNLTLCMKYLDNKRKVDPAHWKPLKEKEKLKVYSERPEGVAAATASGNEPTGSGLPMILCLKTRL
;
A
#
# COMPACT_ATOMS: atom_id res chain seq x y z
N MET A 1 1.17 35.22 27.22
CA MET A 1 1.60 34.00 26.52
C MET A 1 1.20 34.11 25.07
N LYS A 2 2.13 34.27 24.12
CA LYS A 2 1.78 34.35 22.69
C LYS A 2 2.75 33.52 21.86
N GLY A 3 2.19 32.49 21.20
CA GLY A 3 2.62 32.00 19.90
C GLY A 3 3.86 31.11 19.85
N ARG A 4 3.77 29.86 20.32
CA ARG A 4 4.60 28.78 19.77
C ARG A 4 3.96 28.28 18.48
N PHE A 5 3.83 29.15 17.47
CA PHE A 5 3.49 28.67 16.14
C PHE A 5 4.76 28.08 15.56
N ILE A 6 4.75 26.76 15.38
CA ILE A 6 5.81 25.99 14.75
C ILE A 6 5.94 26.53 13.33
N VAL A 7 6.94 27.39 13.11
CA VAL A 7 7.31 27.84 11.77
C VAL A 7 7.72 26.60 11.01
N ASN A 8 7.12 26.38 9.83
CA ASN A 8 7.46 25.25 8.98
C ASN A 8 8.98 25.25 8.72
N PRO A 9 9.73 24.23 9.17
CA PRO A 9 11.19 24.21 9.01
C PRO A 9 11.62 23.88 7.58
N PHE A 10 10.67 23.54 6.70
CA PHE A 10 10.94 23.18 5.32
C PHE A 10 10.73 24.37 4.38
N GLN A 11 11.54 24.41 3.32
CA GLN A 11 11.39 25.39 2.26
C GLN A 11 10.02 25.26 1.58
N GLU A 12 9.50 26.37 1.05
CA GLU A 12 8.27 26.35 0.27
C GLU A 12 8.42 25.44 -0.95
N LEU A 13 7.47 24.51 -1.08
CA LEU A 13 7.43 23.56 -2.18
C LEU A 13 7.00 24.28 -3.46
N ASN A 14 7.96 24.54 -4.34
CA ASN A 14 7.72 25.18 -5.64
C ASN A 14 7.62 24.11 -6.73
N LEU A 15 6.39 23.73 -7.09
CA LEU A 15 6.13 22.76 -8.16
C LEU A 15 5.83 23.46 -9.47
N THR A 16 6.54 23.07 -10.53
CA THR A 16 6.19 23.46 -11.90
C THR A 16 4.88 22.82 -12.34
N VAL A 17 4.30 23.29 -13.45
CA VAL A 17 3.10 22.67 -14.03
C VAL A 17 3.37 21.22 -14.44
N ALA A 18 4.58 20.93 -14.93
CA ALA A 18 5.01 19.58 -15.28
C ALA A 18 5.06 18.68 -14.03
N ASP A 19 5.68 19.13 -12.93
CA ASP A 19 5.75 18.36 -11.68
C ASP A 19 4.37 18.02 -11.14
N ARG A 20 3.45 18.99 -11.16
CA ARG A 20 2.05 18.76 -10.74
C ARG A 20 1.36 17.71 -11.59
N THR A 21 1.57 17.75 -12.91
CA THR A 21 1.01 16.77 -13.84
C THR A 21 1.55 15.38 -13.54
N SER A 22 2.88 15.25 -13.39
CA SER A 22 3.52 13.97 -13.04
C SER A 22 3.06 13.42 -11.69
N LEU A 23 2.84 14.28 -10.68
CA LEU A 23 2.30 13.86 -9.39
C LEU A 23 0.86 13.35 -9.49
N VAL A 24 0.03 13.99 -10.33
CA VAL A 24 -1.34 13.53 -10.60
C VAL A 24 -1.31 12.18 -11.32
N ASP A 25 -0.46 12.02 -12.33
CA ASP A 25 -0.32 10.77 -13.06
C ASP A 25 0.15 9.64 -12.14
N LEU A 26 1.14 9.90 -11.28
CA LEU A 26 1.60 8.95 -10.27
C LEU A 26 0.49 8.55 -9.31
N ALA A 27 -0.31 9.52 -8.83
CA ALA A 27 -1.44 9.24 -7.96
C ALA A 27 -2.49 8.37 -8.66
N ASN A 28 -2.82 8.68 -9.92
CA ASN A 28 -3.76 7.90 -10.72
C ASN A 28 -3.26 6.48 -10.96
N GLN A 29 -1.96 6.30 -11.23
CA GLN A 29 -1.34 4.97 -11.37
C GLN A 29 -1.43 4.19 -10.06
N CYS A 30 -1.11 4.81 -8.92
CA CYS A 30 -1.20 4.17 -7.61
C CYS A 30 -2.64 3.73 -7.29
N ILE A 31 -3.62 4.59 -7.55
CA ILE A 31 -5.04 4.27 -7.33
C ILE A 31 -5.47 3.11 -8.24
N SER A 32 -5.14 3.17 -9.54
CA SER A 32 -5.54 2.17 -10.53
C SER A 32 -4.93 0.79 -10.24
N SER A 33 -3.66 0.75 -9.87
CA SER A 33 -2.97 -0.48 -9.46
C SER A 33 -3.60 -1.09 -8.21
N ASN A 34 -3.85 -0.28 -7.17
CA ASN A 34 -4.50 -0.76 -5.95
C ASN A 34 -5.94 -1.22 -6.19
N LEU A 35 -6.68 -0.53 -7.05
CA LEU A 35 -8.04 -0.91 -7.41
C LEU A 35 -8.07 -2.26 -8.14
N THR A 36 -7.10 -2.51 -9.04
CA THR A 36 -6.93 -3.80 -9.69
C THR A 36 -6.65 -4.92 -8.69
N LEU A 37 -5.77 -4.68 -7.70
CA LEU A 37 -5.51 -5.64 -6.62
C LEU A 37 -6.76 -5.90 -5.77
N CYS A 38 -7.54 -4.86 -5.46
CA CYS A 38 -8.80 -4.98 -4.74
C CYS A 38 -9.83 -5.81 -5.51
N MET A 39 -9.97 -5.58 -6.83
CA MET A 39 -10.86 -6.36 -7.68
C MET A 39 -10.46 -7.84 -7.70
N LYS A 40 -9.18 -8.16 -7.90
CA LYS A 40 -8.66 -9.54 -7.81
C LYS A 40 -8.97 -10.21 -6.47
N TYR A 41 -8.83 -9.48 -5.37
CA TYR A 41 -9.17 -9.99 -4.03
C TYR A 41 -10.68 -10.25 -3.88
N LEU A 42 -11.53 -9.36 -4.40
CA LEU A 42 -12.97 -9.54 -4.38
C LEU A 42 -13.40 -10.76 -5.22
N ASP A 43 -12.85 -10.89 -6.42
CA ASP A 43 -13.09 -12.03 -7.32
C ASP A 43 -12.64 -13.36 -6.72
N ASN A 44 -11.52 -13.35 -5.98
CA ASN A 44 -11.03 -14.51 -5.24
C ASN A 44 -11.78 -14.76 -3.92
N LYS A 45 -13.08 -14.40 -3.86
CA LYS A 45 -13.96 -14.60 -2.69
C LYS A 45 -13.40 -14.02 -1.40
N ARG A 46 -12.64 -12.92 -1.49
CA ARG A 46 -11.99 -12.24 -0.35
C ARG A 46 -11.03 -13.17 0.42
N LYS A 47 -10.34 -14.06 -0.30
CA LYS A 47 -9.30 -14.92 0.26
C LYS A 47 -7.92 -14.32 0.01
N VAL A 48 -7.10 -14.39 1.06
CA VAL A 48 -5.69 -14.05 0.99
C VAL A 48 -4.90 -15.32 0.71
N ASP A 49 -3.90 -15.24 -0.16
CA ASP A 49 -2.97 -16.35 -0.39
C ASP A 49 -2.08 -16.59 0.85
N PRO A 50 -2.22 -17.73 1.56
CA PRO A 50 -1.43 -18.02 2.76
C PRO A 50 0.05 -18.32 2.46
N ALA A 51 0.38 -18.68 1.21
CA ALA A 51 1.76 -18.91 0.77
C ALA A 51 2.53 -17.59 0.62
N HIS A 52 1.80 -16.51 0.29
CA HIS A 52 2.37 -15.17 0.13
C HIS A 52 2.22 -14.31 1.39
N TRP A 53 1.13 -14.45 2.15
CA TRP A 53 0.84 -13.62 3.32
C TRP A 53 0.88 -14.42 4.62
N LYS A 54 1.61 -13.93 5.62
CA LYS A 54 1.66 -14.47 6.99
C LYS A 54 0.73 -13.66 7.90
N PRO A 55 -0.22 -14.28 8.63
CA PRO A 55 -1.06 -13.55 9.58
C PRO A 55 -0.19 -13.00 10.73
N LEU A 56 -0.37 -11.72 11.03
CA LEU A 56 0.36 -10.99 12.08
C LEU A 56 -0.53 -10.72 13.29
N LYS A 57 -1.78 -10.28 13.06
CA LYS A 57 -2.71 -9.94 14.13
C LYS A 57 -4.16 -10.04 13.67
N GLU A 58 -5.04 -10.45 14.56
CA GLU A 58 -6.49 -10.35 14.37
C GLU A 58 -7.11 -9.65 15.59
N LYS A 59 -7.86 -8.57 15.35
CA LYS A 59 -8.58 -7.85 16.42
C LYS A 59 -9.81 -7.15 15.84
N GLU A 60 -10.95 -7.21 16.53
CA GLU A 60 -12.13 -6.35 16.25
C GLU A 60 -12.50 -6.27 14.75
N LYS A 61 -12.53 -7.43 14.06
CA LYS A 61 -12.85 -7.57 12.63
C LYS A 61 -11.78 -7.01 11.68
N LEU A 62 -10.56 -6.85 12.15
CA LEU A 62 -9.39 -6.52 11.36
C LEU A 62 -8.42 -7.70 11.38
N LYS A 63 -8.06 -8.22 10.20
CA LYS A 63 -6.96 -9.16 10.01
C LYS A 63 -5.79 -8.42 9.38
N VAL A 64 -4.64 -8.51 10.02
CA VAL A 64 -3.38 -7.92 9.57
C VAL A 64 -2.45 -9.04 9.16
N TYR A 65 -1.85 -8.92 7.99
CA TYR A 65 -0.89 -9.85 7.43
C TYR A 65 0.40 -9.12 7.11
N SER A 66 1.53 -9.82 7.24
CA SER A 66 2.82 -9.39 6.71
C SER A 66 3.16 -10.22 5.48
N GLU A 67 3.74 -9.60 4.47
CA GLU A 67 4.25 -10.29 3.29
C GLU A 67 5.38 -11.26 3.68
N ARG A 68 5.38 -12.45 3.08
CA ARG A 68 6.44 -13.46 3.27
C ARG A 68 7.58 -13.23 2.27
N PRO A 69 8.85 -13.41 2.65
CA PRO A 69 9.97 -13.34 1.70
C PRO A 69 9.82 -14.33 0.53
N GLU A 70 9.26 -15.52 0.77
CA GLU A 70 8.99 -16.49 -0.30
C GLU A 70 7.88 -16.01 -1.25
N GLY A 71 6.91 -15.28 -0.70
CA GLY A 71 5.84 -14.64 -1.46
C GLY A 71 6.36 -13.55 -2.41
N VAL A 72 7.32 -12.74 -1.94
CA VAL A 72 8.03 -11.73 -2.74
C VAL A 72 8.73 -12.37 -3.93
N ALA A 73 9.44 -13.48 -3.70
CA ALA A 73 10.14 -14.23 -4.74
C ALA A 73 9.17 -14.87 -5.77
N ALA A 74 8.03 -15.37 -5.32
CA ALA A 74 7.01 -15.93 -6.22
C ALA A 74 6.27 -14.85 -7.04
N ALA A 75 6.00 -13.69 -6.42
CA ALA A 75 5.39 -12.54 -7.10
C ALA A 75 6.32 -12.01 -8.20
N THR A 76 7.59 -11.76 -7.88
CA THR A 76 8.62 -11.32 -8.86
C THR A 76 8.77 -12.31 -10.01
N ALA A 77 8.84 -13.62 -9.72
CA ALA A 77 8.92 -14.65 -10.75
C ALA A 77 7.68 -14.71 -11.67
N SER A 78 6.52 -14.28 -11.18
CA SER A 78 5.26 -14.22 -11.94
C SER A 78 5.07 -12.89 -12.69
N GLY A 79 6.08 -12.01 -12.70
CA GLY A 79 6.00 -10.67 -13.29
C GLY A 79 5.14 -9.68 -12.49
N ASN A 80 4.88 -10.01 -11.22
CA ASN A 80 4.16 -9.14 -10.30
C ASN A 80 5.21 -8.43 -9.43
N GLU A 81 5.26 -7.10 -9.46
CA GLU A 81 6.25 -6.34 -8.70
C GLU A 81 6.12 -6.63 -7.19
N PRO A 82 7.26 -6.80 -6.47
CA PRO A 82 7.23 -7.01 -5.04
C PRO A 82 6.72 -5.74 -4.37
N THR A 83 5.57 -5.86 -3.73
CA THR A 83 4.88 -4.77 -3.05
C THR A 83 5.71 -4.39 -1.83
N GLY A 84 6.62 -3.40 -1.93
CA GLY A 84 7.31 -2.89 -0.74
C GLY A 84 8.71 -2.31 -0.90
N SER A 85 9.28 -2.25 -2.11
CA SER A 85 10.61 -1.64 -2.34
C SER A 85 11.71 -2.13 -1.38
N GLY A 86 11.66 -3.41 -0.99
CA GLY A 86 12.62 -4.03 -0.05
C GLY A 86 12.21 -4.02 1.42
N LEU A 87 11.05 -3.47 1.77
CA LEU A 87 10.46 -3.56 3.11
C LEU A 87 9.27 -4.53 3.12
N PRO A 88 9.08 -5.33 4.20
CA PRO A 88 7.91 -6.21 4.31
C PRO A 88 6.62 -5.39 4.30
N MET A 89 5.73 -5.66 3.34
CA MET A 89 4.43 -4.99 3.32
C MET A 89 3.45 -5.56 4.33
N ILE A 90 2.57 -4.68 4.80
CA ILE A 90 1.48 -5.01 5.71
C ILE A 90 0.16 -4.90 4.97
N LEU A 91 -0.61 -5.98 4.95
CA LEU A 91 -1.96 -6.02 4.41
C LEU A 91 -2.97 -6.01 5.56
N CYS A 92 -3.84 -5.00 5.57
CA CYS A 92 -4.90 -4.84 6.56
C CYS A 92 -6.26 -5.06 5.91
N LEU A 93 -7.01 -6.06 6.37
CA LEU A 93 -8.30 -6.43 5.81
C LEU A 93 -9.39 -6.37 6.89
N LYS A 94 -10.46 -5.65 6.58
CA LYS A 94 -11.67 -5.66 7.41
C LYS A 94 -12.53 -6.86 7.02
N THR A 95 -12.79 -7.75 7.97
CA THR A 95 -13.72 -8.88 7.79
C THR A 95 -15.16 -8.40 8.01
N ARG A 96 -16.10 -8.87 7.17
CA ARG A 96 -17.54 -8.71 7.42
C ARG A 96 -18.08 -9.99 8.08
N LEU A 97 -19.10 -9.83 8.91
CA LEU A 97 -19.91 -10.92 9.48
C LEU A 97 -20.61 -11.69 8.36
#